data_AF-A0AAV3YRJ7-F1
#
_entry.id   AF-A0AAV3YRJ7-F1
#
_cell.length_a   1.000
_cell.length_b   1.000
_cell.length_c   1.000
_cell.angle_alpha   90.00
_cell.angle_beta   90.00
_cell.angle_gamma   90.00
#
_symmetry.space_group_name_H-M   'P 1'
#
loop_
_entity.id
_entity.type
_entity.pdbx_description
1 polymer ?
#
loop_
_entity_poly.entity_id
_entity_poly.type
_entity_poly.pdbx_seq_one_letter_code
_entity_poly.pdbx_strand_id
1 'polypeptide(L)'
;MNNSSNIDIGIGSRRQMVSDELFPYLNTLAWAGIFFFSAPAVCFNAINVIIFCKIGVTDSITVCFLYLAVCDFCSMVLVSVLSSFQICFLFGVPGSENFRTYSFSVGAAYALPLSLAAATTTYIALQRGLSVAYPYLIRNTFTRKRSIIVLTALSLILFCCWLPRTTTYRNIYVPGPTTNSSRILVVHHLGVWKHLDSFYNIFVQIFLLLLQYIIMSICAVAIAVGMRASMKLKSTSTQAGNVSRSNQFDSQKSENTGQVENVQNNHRNFRLPSNKESQKMSVPKKSKEMQVIKQAFIVVLLNVICTTPAIPALIYNVIEPKFQTGFDYHNLFFVVIGFVRMCESANAFFNFFIYLHFNTKFRRYFISTFQVTRCKENSMGRNSNYRETEVVLSH
;
A
#
# COMPACT_ATOMS: atom_id res chain seq x y z
N MET A 1 -18.07 28.45 -64.52
CA MET A 1 -18.81 29.17 -63.46
C MET A 1 -18.70 28.34 -62.19
N ASN A 2 -17.86 28.83 -61.28
CA ASN A 2 -17.58 28.24 -59.97
C ASN A 2 -18.83 28.29 -59.09
N ASN A 3 -19.11 27.22 -58.36
CA ASN A 3 -19.81 27.31 -57.09
C ASN A 3 -19.21 26.29 -56.12
N SER A 4 -18.05 26.65 -55.60
CA SER A 4 -17.47 26.06 -54.40
C SER A 4 -18.28 26.54 -53.21
N SER A 5 -19.26 25.76 -52.76
CA SER A 5 -19.84 25.91 -51.43
C SER A 5 -18.82 25.41 -50.42
N ASN A 6 -17.94 26.32 -49.98
CA ASN A 6 -17.20 26.16 -48.73
C ASN A 6 -18.24 26.00 -47.61
N ILE A 7 -18.46 24.75 -47.20
CA ILE A 7 -19.04 24.47 -45.90
C ILE A 7 -17.92 24.75 -44.90
N ASP A 8 -17.84 26.00 -44.45
CA ASP A 8 -17.21 26.34 -43.18
C ASP A 8 -17.94 25.57 -42.08
N ILE A 9 -17.48 24.34 -41.84
CA ILE A 9 -17.71 23.67 -40.56
C ILE A 9 -16.92 24.50 -39.57
N GLY A 10 -17.57 25.52 -39.03
CA GLY A 10 -17.07 26.29 -37.91
C GLY A 10 -16.64 25.31 -36.83
N ILE A 11 -15.34 25.09 -36.73
CA ILE A 11 -14.67 24.49 -35.59
C ILE A 11 -14.91 25.49 -34.48
N GLY A 12 -16.10 25.43 -33.87
CA GLY A 12 -16.39 26.14 -32.64
C GLY A 12 -15.28 25.78 -31.69
N SER A 13 -14.45 26.78 -31.36
CA SER A 13 -13.28 26.66 -30.51
C SER A 13 -13.61 25.72 -29.36
N ARG A 14 -13.09 24.48 -29.40
CA ARG A 14 -13.32 23.52 -28.32
C ARG A 14 -12.81 24.23 -27.08
N ARG A 15 -13.67 24.48 -26.10
CA ARG A 15 -13.26 25.10 -24.83
C ARG A 15 -12.37 24.14 -24.07
N GLN A 16 -11.11 24.07 -24.47
CA GLN A 16 -10.08 23.30 -23.81
C GLN A 16 -9.61 24.09 -22.58
N MET A 17 -9.79 23.52 -21.39
CA MET A 17 -9.27 24.10 -20.15
C MET A 17 -7.74 24.00 -20.07
N VAL A 18 -7.15 23.03 -20.77
CA VAL A 18 -5.70 22.85 -20.92
C VAL A 18 -5.38 22.98 -22.39
N SER A 19 -4.58 23.99 -22.75
CA SER A 19 -4.19 24.26 -24.13
C SER A 19 -3.41 23.09 -24.72
N ASP A 20 -3.57 22.88 -26.03
CA ASP A 20 -2.85 21.85 -26.78
C ASP A 20 -1.32 22.03 -26.70
N GLU A 21 -0.83 23.26 -26.49
CA GLU A 21 0.60 23.54 -26.28
C GLU A 21 1.10 23.10 -24.89
N LEU A 22 0.29 23.29 -23.84
CA LEU A 22 0.68 22.97 -22.47
C LEU A 22 0.52 21.47 -22.16
N PHE A 23 -0.47 20.83 -22.80
CA PHE A 23 -0.80 19.43 -22.61
C PHE A 23 0.40 18.46 -22.70
N PRO A 24 1.26 18.49 -23.74
CA PRO A 24 2.36 17.54 -23.86
C PRO A 24 3.35 17.62 -22.69
N TYR A 25 3.62 18.83 -22.17
CA TYR A 25 4.50 19.02 -21.02
C TYR A 25 3.89 18.45 -19.74
N LEU A 26 2.61 18.75 -19.47
CA LEU A 26 1.92 18.25 -18.29
C LEU A 26 1.76 16.72 -18.33
N ASN A 27 1.39 16.17 -19.48
CA ASN A 27 1.25 14.74 -19.67
C ASN A 27 2.61 14.03 -19.49
N THR A 28 3.68 14.58 -20.07
CA THR A 28 5.05 14.06 -19.89
C THR A 28 5.47 14.07 -18.42
N LEU A 29 5.24 15.19 -17.72
CA LEU A 29 5.55 15.31 -16.31
C LEU A 29 4.77 14.29 -15.47
N ALA A 30 3.49 14.07 -15.77
CA ALA A 30 2.68 13.07 -15.09
C ALA A 30 3.24 11.65 -15.29
N TRP A 31 3.55 11.26 -16.53
CA TRP A 31 4.12 9.93 -16.82
C TRP A 31 5.52 9.73 -16.21
N ALA A 32 6.36 10.77 -16.20
CA ALA A 32 7.65 10.73 -15.52
C ALA A 32 7.48 10.56 -14.00
N GLY A 33 6.52 11.27 -13.39
CA GLY A 33 6.18 11.11 -11.97
C GLY A 33 5.64 9.71 -11.63
N ILE A 34 4.77 9.16 -12.48
CA ILE A 34 4.28 7.77 -12.34
C ILE A 34 5.45 6.79 -12.40
N PHE A 35 6.36 6.94 -13.37
CA PHE A 35 7.54 6.08 -13.49
C PHE A 35 8.45 6.18 -12.26
N PHE A 36 8.69 7.40 -11.77
CA PHE A 36 9.51 7.67 -10.60
C PHE A 36 9.04 6.92 -9.35
N PHE A 37 7.73 6.84 -9.10
CA PHE A 37 7.20 6.08 -7.97
C PHE A 37 7.08 4.59 -8.28
N SER A 38 6.60 4.22 -9.46
CA SER A 38 6.27 2.83 -9.77
C SER A 38 7.50 1.94 -9.90
N ALA A 39 8.57 2.40 -10.56
CA ALA A 39 9.74 1.55 -10.82
C ALA A 39 10.45 1.11 -9.51
N PRO A 40 10.74 2.00 -8.54
CA PRO A 40 11.23 1.56 -7.24
C PRO A 40 10.20 0.77 -6.43
N ALA A 41 8.89 1.06 -6.59
CA ALA A 41 7.84 0.33 -5.89
C ALA A 41 7.77 -1.15 -6.31
N VAL A 42 8.19 -1.51 -7.53
CA VAL A 42 8.39 -2.91 -7.94
C VAL A 42 9.42 -3.59 -7.02
N CYS A 43 10.60 -2.99 -6.86
CA CYS A 43 11.67 -3.53 -6.02
C CYS A 43 11.23 -3.62 -4.54
N PHE A 44 10.63 -2.55 -4.03
CA PHE A 44 10.18 -2.49 -2.64
C PHE A 44 9.09 -3.50 -2.33
N ASN A 45 8.11 -3.70 -3.22
CA ASN A 45 7.07 -4.69 -3.01
C ASN A 45 7.56 -6.12 -3.22
N ALA A 46 8.53 -6.36 -4.11
CA ALA A 46 9.23 -7.65 -4.17
C ALA A 46 9.93 -7.98 -2.85
N ILE A 47 10.63 -7.01 -2.25
CA ILE A 47 11.24 -7.16 -0.92
C ILE A 47 10.16 -7.42 0.13
N ASN A 48 9.05 -6.69 0.12
CA ASN A 48 7.93 -6.90 1.05
C ASN A 48 7.43 -8.35 0.98
N VAL A 49 7.18 -8.88 -0.22
CA VAL A 49 6.75 -10.27 -0.44
C VAL A 49 7.76 -11.25 0.15
N ILE A 50 9.06 -11.10 -0.17
CA ILE A 50 10.12 -11.98 0.34
C ILE A 50 10.14 -11.98 1.87
N ILE A 51 10.11 -10.80 2.49
CA ILE A 51 10.17 -10.66 3.94
C ILE A 51 8.91 -11.20 4.61
N PHE A 52 7.71 -10.92 4.10
CA PHE A 52 6.47 -11.46 4.67
C PHE A 52 6.34 -12.98 4.52
N CYS A 53 6.88 -13.56 3.44
CA CYS A 53 7.02 -15.01 3.32
C CYS A 53 7.96 -15.58 4.41
N LYS A 54 9.12 -14.95 4.65
CA LYS A 54 10.08 -15.37 5.68
C LYS A 54 9.57 -15.21 7.13
N ILE A 55 8.79 -14.16 7.38
CA ILE A 55 8.13 -13.91 8.67
C ILE A 55 7.22 -15.08 9.07
N GLY A 56 6.73 -15.83 8.07
CA GLY A 56 5.70 -16.85 8.22
C GLY A 56 4.35 -16.18 8.41
N VAL A 57 3.35 -16.62 7.64
CA VAL A 57 2.00 -16.08 7.66
C VAL A 57 1.26 -16.54 8.92
N THR A 58 1.70 -16.08 10.09
CA THR A 58 1.25 -16.59 11.40
C THR A 58 -0.08 -16.02 11.86
N ASP A 59 -0.39 -14.81 11.42
CA ASP A 59 -1.53 -14.04 11.86
C ASP A 59 -2.24 -13.41 10.66
N SER A 60 -3.51 -13.07 10.85
CA SER A 60 -4.38 -12.50 9.82
C SER A 60 -3.79 -11.24 9.17
N ILE A 61 -3.04 -10.42 9.91
CA ILE A 61 -2.54 -9.13 9.41
C ILE A 61 -1.35 -9.34 8.49
N THR A 62 -0.46 -10.25 8.88
CA THR A 62 0.63 -10.71 8.00
C THR A 62 0.08 -11.31 6.70
N VAL A 63 -1.06 -12.03 6.73
CA VAL A 63 -1.75 -12.46 5.48
C VAL A 63 -2.11 -11.24 4.64
N CYS A 64 -2.80 -10.25 5.23
CA CYS A 64 -3.28 -9.08 4.50
C CYS A 64 -2.15 -8.24 3.93
N PHE A 65 -1.06 -8.02 4.67
CA PHE A 65 0.10 -7.27 4.17
C PHE A 65 0.89 -8.03 3.10
N LEU A 66 1.01 -9.36 3.21
CA LEU A 66 1.58 -10.17 2.14
C LEU A 66 0.74 -10.05 0.87
N TYR A 67 -0.58 -10.21 1.00
CA TYR A 67 -1.50 -10.13 -0.14
C TYR A 67 -1.51 -8.72 -0.77
N LEU A 68 -1.50 -7.67 0.06
CA LEU A 68 -1.36 -6.28 -0.39
C LEU A 68 -0.04 -6.08 -1.15
N ALA A 69 1.08 -6.57 -0.63
CA ALA A 69 2.38 -6.47 -1.30
C ALA A 69 2.42 -7.21 -2.65
N VAL A 70 1.71 -8.34 -2.79
CA VAL A 70 1.57 -9.04 -4.07
C VAL A 70 0.76 -8.21 -5.07
N CYS A 71 -0.36 -7.63 -4.63
CA CYS A 71 -1.19 -6.78 -5.49
C CYS A 71 -0.45 -5.50 -5.92
N ASP A 72 0.24 -4.85 -4.98
CA ASP A 72 1.08 -3.68 -5.24
C ASP A 72 2.23 -4.04 -6.19
N PHE A 73 2.92 -5.17 -5.99
CA PHE A 73 3.95 -5.64 -6.92
C PHE A 73 3.40 -5.82 -8.34
N CYS A 74 2.30 -6.55 -8.50
CA CYS A 74 1.68 -6.79 -9.81
C CYS A 74 1.23 -5.50 -10.50
N SER A 75 0.56 -4.60 -9.77
CA SER A 75 0.10 -3.33 -10.31
C SER A 75 1.27 -2.40 -10.66
N MET A 76 2.31 -2.34 -9.83
CA MET A 76 3.49 -1.50 -10.09
C MET A 76 4.30 -1.99 -11.29
N VAL A 77 4.45 -3.31 -11.49
CA VAL A 77 5.09 -3.85 -12.70
C VAL A 77 4.35 -3.37 -13.96
N LEU A 78 3.03 -3.49 -13.98
CA LEU A 78 2.22 -3.11 -15.13
C LEU A 78 2.24 -1.60 -15.39
N VAL A 79 2.18 -0.77 -14.34
CA VAL A 79 2.19 0.69 -14.51
C VAL A 79 3.59 1.23 -14.85
N SER A 80 4.67 0.58 -14.39
CA SER A 80 6.03 0.89 -14.82
C SER A 80 6.24 0.59 -16.30
N VAL A 81 5.72 -0.54 -16.80
CA VAL A 81 5.73 -0.87 -18.23
C VAL A 81 4.94 0.18 -19.03
N LEU A 82 3.74 0.54 -18.56
CA LEU A 82 2.90 1.53 -19.22
C LEU A 82 3.57 2.91 -19.30
N SER A 83 4.15 3.39 -18.20
CA SER A 83 4.85 4.68 -18.16
C SER A 83 6.13 4.67 -19.00
N SER A 84 6.85 3.54 -19.05
CA SER A 84 8.01 3.37 -19.94
C SER A 84 7.61 3.52 -21.40
N PHE A 85 6.51 2.89 -21.84
CA PHE A 85 6.03 3.02 -23.22
C PHE A 85 5.69 4.47 -23.59
N GLN A 86 5.13 5.24 -22.67
CA GLN A 86 4.83 6.64 -22.94
C GLN A 86 6.07 7.53 -23.02
N ILE A 87 7.09 7.23 -22.21
CA ILE A 87 8.38 7.92 -22.32
C ILE A 87 9.04 7.55 -23.67
N CYS A 88 9.01 6.27 -24.08
CA CYS A 88 9.56 5.86 -25.38
C CYS A 88 8.80 6.48 -26.57
N PHE A 89 7.47 6.65 -26.46
CA PHE A 89 6.67 7.35 -27.47
C PHE A 89 7.15 8.80 -27.65
N LEU A 90 7.45 9.49 -26.54
CA LEU A 90 7.94 10.87 -26.56
C LEU A 90 9.28 11.01 -27.29
N PHE A 91 10.19 10.03 -27.16
CA PHE A 91 11.48 10.05 -27.84
C PHE A 91 11.45 9.54 -29.29
N GLY A 92 10.27 9.23 -29.83
CA GLY A 92 10.13 8.79 -31.23
C GLY A 92 10.81 7.46 -31.53
N VAL A 93 10.89 6.55 -30.54
CA VAL A 93 11.53 5.24 -30.71
C VAL A 93 10.83 4.45 -31.84
N PRO A 94 11.57 3.79 -32.75
CA PRO A 94 10.98 2.97 -33.81
C PRO A 94 10.01 1.91 -33.26
N GLY A 95 8.83 1.75 -33.88
CA GLY A 95 7.77 0.85 -33.43
C GLY A 95 6.81 1.45 -32.37
N SER A 96 7.00 2.71 -32.02
CA SER A 96 6.14 3.45 -31.07
C SER A 96 4.71 3.65 -31.52
N GLU A 97 4.44 3.50 -32.82
CA GLU A 97 3.10 3.54 -33.42
C GLU A 97 2.12 2.49 -32.82
N ASN A 98 2.63 1.36 -32.33
CA ASN A 98 1.82 0.33 -31.67
C ASN A 98 1.66 0.55 -30.16
N PHE A 99 2.36 1.53 -29.57
CA PHE A 99 2.38 1.73 -28.12
C PHE A 99 1.01 2.11 -27.55
N ARG A 100 0.15 2.79 -28.33
CA ARG A 100 -1.21 3.12 -27.89
C ARG A 100 -2.05 1.87 -27.62
N THR A 101 -1.92 0.86 -28.47
CA THR A 101 -2.65 -0.42 -28.34
C THR A 101 -2.08 -1.29 -27.22
N TYR A 102 -0.75 -1.32 -27.05
CA TYR A 102 -0.14 -1.96 -25.89
C TYR A 102 -0.52 -1.26 -24.58
N SER A 103 -0.58 0.07 -24.58
CA SER A 103 -0.98 0.87 -23.42
C SER A 103 -2.41 0.54 -22.97
N PHE A 104 -3.33 0.34 -23.92
CA PHE A 104 -4.69 -0.11 -23.61
C PHE A 104 -4.70 -1.50 -22.97
N SER A 105 -4.00 -2.47 -23.57
CA SER A 105 -3.98 -3.85 -23.09
C SER A 105 -3.34 -3.97 -21.70
N VAL A 106 -2.20 -3.29 -21.48
CA VAL A 106 -1.52 -3.22 -20.18
C VAL A 106 -2.37 -2.47 -19.16
N GLY A 107 -3.01 -1.37 -19.56
CA GLY A 107 -3.94 -0.61 -18.71
C GLY A 107 -5.14 -1.44 -18.25
N ALA A 108 -5.67 -2.30 -19.12
CA ALA A 108 -6.73 -3.25 -18.76
C ALA A 108 -6.24 -4.28 -17.75
N ALA A 109 -5.04 -4.84 -17.94
CA ALA A 109 -4.42 -5.79 -17.00
C ALA A 109 -4.12 -5.16 -15.64
N TYR A 110 -3.70 -3.89 -15.62
CA TYR A 110 -3.39 -3.13 -14.41
C TYR A 110 -4.59 -2.94 -13.48
N ALA A 111 -5.80 -2.84 -14.04
CA ALA A 111 -6.99 -2.50 -13.27
C ALA A 111 -7.32 -3.51 -12.16
N LEU A 112 -7.16 -4.81 -12.42
CA LEU A 112 -7.47 -5.87 -11.46
C LEU A 112 -6.58 -5.83 -10.20
N PRO A 113 -5.23 -5.89 -10.28
CA PRO A 113 -4.39 -5.86 -9.09
C PRO A 113 -4.54 -4.55 -8.30
N LEU A 114 -4.79 -3.42 -8.96
CA LEU A 114 -5.12 -2.17 -8.26
C LEU A 114 -6.42 -2.29 -7.44
N SER A 115 -7.49 -2.83 -8.04
CA SER A 115 -8.76 -3.05 -7.32
C SER A 115 -8.61 -4.03 -6.16
N LEU A 116 -7.77 -5.05 -6.30
CA LEU A 116 -7.46 -6.01 -5.23
C LEU A 116 -6.68 -5.35 -4.08
N ALA A 117 -5.71 -4.48 -4.39
CA ALA A 117 -4.99 -3.70 -3.39
C ALA A 117 -5.95 -2.81 -2.59
N ALA A 118 -6.84 -2.09 -3.28
CA ALA A 118 -7.84 -1.22 -2.64
C ALA A 118 -8.84 -2.00 -1.76
N ALA A 119 -9.35 -3.13 -2.25
CA ALA A 119 -10.22 -4.02 -1.48
C ALA A 119 -9.52 -4.60 -0.24
N THR A 120 -8.25 -4.99 -0.38
CA THR A 120 -7.42 -5.51 0.72
C THR A 120 -7.19 -4.45 1.78
N THR A 121 -6.86 -3.22 1.39
CA THR A 121 -6.66 -2.10 2.32
C THR A 121 -7.96 -1.76 3.05
N THR A 122 -9.10 -1.84 2.36
CA THR A 122 -10.42 -1.68 2.99
C THR A 122 -10.69 -2.77 4.03
N TYR A 123 -10.35 -4.03 3.72
CA TYR A 123 -10.46 -5.13 4.67
C TYR A 123 -9.54 -4.94 5.89
N ILE A 124 -8.30 -4.48 5.68
CA ILE A 124 -7.38 -4.11 6.77
C ILE A 124 -8.02 -3.02 7.63
N ALA A 125 -8.56 -1.96 7.03
CA ALA A 125 -9.21 -0.86 7.72
C ALA A 125 -10.37 -1.35 8.59
N LEU A 126 -11.25 -2.19 8.04
CA LEU A 126 -12.37 -2.78 8.77
C LEU A 126 -11.89 -3.66 9.93
N GLN A 127 -10.91 -4.53 9.68
CA GLN A 127 -10.33 -5.40 10.70
C GLN A 127 -9.77 -4.59 11.87
N ARG A 128 -9.03 -3.52 11.59
CA ARG A 128 -8.43 -2.63 12.60
C ARG A 128 -9.47 -1.77 13.31
N GLY A 129 -10.36 -1.13 12.56
CA GLY A 129 -11.40 -0.26 13.08
C GLY A 129 -12.34 -1.02 14.01
N LEU A 130 -12.79 -2.19 13.59
CA LEU A 130 -13.62 -3.04 14.43
C LEU A 130 -12.85 -3.52 15.67
N SER A 131 -11.58 -3.93 15.54
CA SER A 131 -10.77 -4.36 16.70
C SER A 131 -10.58 -3.26 17.76
N VAL A 132 -10.71 -1.99 17.37
CA VAL A 132 -10.71 -0.84 18.28
C VAL A 132 -12.10 -0.59 18.86
N ALA A 133 -13.16 -0.69 18.05
CA ALA A 133 -14.54 -0.41 18.46
C ALA A 133 -15.15 -1.53 19.34
N TYR A 134 -14.90 -2.80 19.02
CA TYR A 134 -15.53 -3.97 19.67
C TYR A 134 -14.52 -5.09 20.02
N PRO A 135 -13.52 -4.81 20.88
CA PRO A 135 -12.41 -5.74 21.14
C PRO A 135 -12.84 -7.14 21.62
N TYR A 136 -13.92 -7.23 22.41
CA TYR A 136 -14.41 -8.51 22.96
C TYR A 136 -15.04 -9.42 21.91
N LEU A 137 -15.79 -8.86 20.97
CA LEU A 137 -16.47 -9.63 19.92
C LEU A 137 -15.49 -10.15 18.86
N ILE A 138 -14.35 -9.47 18.71
CA ILE A 138 -13.52 -9.59 17.52
C ILE A 138 -12.25 -10.42 17.73
N ARG A 139 -11.88 -10.67 18.99
CA ARG A 139 -10.67 -11.41 19.36
C ARG A 139 -10.55 -12.77 18.66
N ASN A 140 -11.68 -13.40 18.33
CA ASN A 140 -11.74 -14.68 17.63
C ASN A 140 -12.33 -14.59 16.20
N THR A 141 -12.72 -13.38 15.76
CA THR A 141 -13.39 -13.19 14.47
C THR A 141 -12.39 -13.18 13.32
N PHE A 142 -11.30 -12.42 13.46
CA PHE A 142 -10.27 -12.27 12.44
C PHE A 142 -9.12 -13.26 12.64
N THR A 143 -9.33 -14.50 12.20
CA THR A 143 -8.29 -15.54 12.18
C THR A 143 -7.62 -15.61 10.81
N ARG A 144 -6.40 -16.17 10.76
CA ARG A 144 -5.63 -16.37 9.52
C ARG A 144 -6.47 -17.07 8.43
N LYS A 145 -7.11 -18.19 8.76
CA LYS A 145 -7.91 -18.98 7.80
C LYS A 145 -9.06 -18.16 7.23
N ARG A 146 -9.78 -17.41 8.09
CA ARG A 146 -10.88 -16.56 7.67
C ARG A 146 -10.43 -15.41 6.78
N SER A 147 -9.29 -14.78 7.08
CA SER A 147 -8.75 -13.72 6.22
C SER A 147 -8.33 -14.24 4.85
N ILE A 148 -7.74 -15.43 4.77
CA ILE A 148 -7.44 -16.06 3.46
C ILE A 148 -8.75 -16.26 2.67
N ILE A 149 -9.78 -16.83 3.29
CA ILE A 149 -11.08 -17.04 2.64
C ILE A 149 -11.67 -15.73 2.13
N VAL A 150 -11.67 -14.68 2.96
CA VAL A 150 -12.20 -13.36 2.57
C VAL A 150 -11.42 -12.76 1.40
N LEU A 151 -10.08 -12.77 1.45
CA LEU A 151 -9.25 -12.23 0.38
C LEU A 151 -9.42 -13.03 -0.92
N THR A 152 -9.51 -14.35 -0.84
CA THR A 152 -9.81 -15.20 -2.01
C THR A 152 -11.20 -14.91 -2.58
N ALA A 153 -12.22 -14.75 -1.74
CA ALA A 153 -13.57 -14.41 -2.19
C ALA A 153 -13.60 -13.03 -2.88
N LEU A 154 -12.96 -12.02 -2.30
CA LEU A 154 -12.80 -10.69 -2.92
C LEU A 154 -12.06 -10.79 -4.26
N SER A 155 -11.04 -11.65 -4.34
CA SER A 155 -10.30 -11.91 -5.58
C SER A 155 -11.20 -12.44 -6.68
N LEU A 156 -12.01 -13.46 -6.36
CA LEU A 156 -12.90 -14.11 -7.31
C LEU A 156 -13.99 -13.14 -7.79
N ILE A 157 -14.60 -12.37 -6.88
CA ILE A 157 -15.63 -11.39 -7.23
C ILE A 157 -15.07 -10.35 -8.21
N LEU A 158 -13.93 -9.74 -7.88
CA LEU A 158 -13.33 -8.71 -8.73
C LEU A 158 -12.82 -9.27 -10.05
N PHE A 159 -12.27 -10.49 -10.05
CA PHE A 159 -11.87 -11.19 -11.26
C PHE A 159 -13.07 -11.48 -12.17
N CYS A 160 -14.20 -11.94 -11.62
CA CYS A 160 -15.44 -12.16 -12.38
C CYS A 160 -16.02 -10.88 -12.97
N CYS A 161 -15.89 -9.74 -12.29
CA CYS A 161 -16.29 -8.45 -12.87
C CYS A 161 -15.33 -7.97 -13.97
N TRP A 162 -14.03 -8.24 -13.80
CA TRP A 162 -12.98 -7.78 -14.72
C TRP A 162 -12.90 -8.62 -16.01
N LEU A 163 -13.06 -9.95 -15.91
CA LEU A 163 -12.84 -10.90 -17.00
C LEU A 163 -13.74 -10.63 -18.24
N PRO A 164 -15.06 -10.41 -18.13
CA PRO A 164 -15.91 -10.15 -19.31
C PRO A 164 -15.50 -8.90 -20.08
N ARG A 165 -15.03 -7.86 -19.37
CA ARG A 165 -14.55 -6.63 -20.00
C ARG A 165 -13.29 -6.89 -20.84
N THR A 166 -12.41 -7.77 -20.37
CA THR A 166 -11.12 -8.01 -21.04
C THR A 166 -11.17 -9.06 -22.14
N THR A 167 -12.16 -9.94 -22.14
CA THR A 167 -12.37 -10.93 -23.21
C THR A 167 -13.12 -10.38 -24.42
N THR A 168 -13.65 -9.16 -24.34
CA THR A 168 -14.52 -8.56 -25.38
C THR A 168 -13.82 -7.51 -26.24
N TYR A 169 -12.49 -7.52 -26.28
CA TYR A 169 -11.70 -6.84 -27.29
C TYR A 169 -10.62 -7.76 -27.84
N ARG A 170 -10.16 -7.50 -29.07
CA ARG A 170 -9.04 -8.22 -29.70
C ARG A 170 -8.11 -7.23 -30.38
N ASN A 171 -6.82 -7.53 -30.38
CA ASN A 171 -5.84 -6.75 -31.13
C ASN A 171 -5.79 -7.26 -32.58
N ILE A 172 -6.02 -6.38 -33.55
CA ILE A 172 -5.99 -6.71 -34.98
C ILE A 172 -4.98 -5.82 -35.70
N TYR A 173 -4.33 -6.38 -36.72
CA TYR A 173 -3.43 -5.62 -37.58
C TYR A 173 -4.21 -5.00 -38.74
N VAL A 174 -4.08 -3.69 -38.92
CA VAL A 174 -4.73 -2.92 -39.99
C VAL A 174 -3.65 -2.22 -40.83
N PRO A 175 -3.78 -2.11 -42.16
CA PRO A 175 -2.85 -1.34 -42.98
C PRO A 175 -2.76 0.12 -42.53
N GLY A 176 -1.55 0.66 -42.47
CA GLY A 176 -1.27 2.03 -42.04
C GLY A 176 -1.84 3.07 -43.02
N PRO A 177 -2.50 4.13 -42.52
CA PRO A 177 -3.22 5.10 -43.36
C PRO A 177 -2.30 5.95 -44.25
N THR A 178 -1.00 6.03 -43.94
CA THR A 178 -0.04 6.90 -44.63
C THR A 178 0.84 6.20 -45.65
N THR A 179 1.11 4.91 -45.49
CA THR A 179 2.09 4.17 -46.31
C THR A 179 1.56 2.87 -46.90
N ASN A 180 0.35 2.44 -46.54
CA ASN A 180 -0.36 1.25 -47.04
C ASN A 180 0.46 -0.07 -47.03
N SER A 181 1.62 -0.07 -46.36
CA SER A 181 2.65 -1.11 -46.39
C SER A 181 3.03 -1.55 -44.97
N SER A 182 3.00 -0.64 -43.99
CA SER A 182 3.17 -0.97 -42.56
C SER A 182 1.83 -1.32 -41.91
N ARG A 183 1.79 -2.37 -41.08
CA ARG A 183 0.59 -2.78 -40.33
C ARG A 183 0.62 -2.18 -38.92
N ILE A 184 -0.44 -1.45 -38.55
CA ILE A 184 -0.66 -0.93 -37.19
C ILE A 184 -1.55 -1.88 -36.40
N LEU A 185 -1.20 -2.14 -35.15
CA LEU A 185 -2.00 -2.92 -34.21
C LEU A 185 -3.07 -2.01 -33.61
N VAL A 186 -4.34 -2.36 -33.77
CA VAL A 186 -5.48 -1.60 -33.27
C VAL A 186 -6.36 -2.48 -32.39
N VAL A 187 -6.94 -1.89 -31.34
CA VAL A 187 -7.93 -2.56 -30.49
C VAL A 187 -9.28 -2.59 -31.21
N HIS A 188 -9.77 -3.80 -31.50
CA HIS A 188 -11.09 -4.02 -32.06
C HIS A 188 -12.05 -4.51 -30.97
N HIS A 189 -13.04 -3.69 -30.63
CA HIS A 189 -14.07 -4.00 -29.64
C HIS A 189 -15.17 -4.88 -30.24
N LEU A 190 -15.61 -5.90 -29.50
CA LEU A 190 -16.80 -6.67 -29.85
C LEU A 190 -18.07 -5.87 -29.50
N GLY A 191 -19.21 -6.14 -30.16
CA GLY A 191 -20.45 -5.37 -29.98
C GLY A 191 -20.93 -5.27 -28.53
N VAL A 192 -20.65 -6.29 -27.70
CA VAL A 192 -21.01 -6.32 -26.28
C VAL A 192 -20.05 -5.54 -25.37
N TRP A 193 -18.86 -5.15 -25.85
CA TRP A 193 -17.81 -4.54 -25.04
C TRP A 193 -18.30 -3.26 -24.36
N LYS A 194 -19.05 -2.41 -25.07
CA LYS A 194 -19.54 -1.13 -24.54
C LYS A 194 -20.40 -1.33 -23.28
N HIS A 195 -21.26 -2.35 -23.26
CA HIS A 195 -22.11 -2.63 -22.11
C HIS A 195 -21.29 -3.14 -20.91
N LEU A 196 -20.31 -4.01 -21.17
CA LEU A 196 -19.45 -4.58 -20.13
C LEU A 196 -18.46 -3.55 -19.57
N ASP A 197 -17.89 -2.70 -20.42
CA ASP A 197 -17.04 -1.58 -20.01
C ASP A 197 -17.85 -0.57 -19.18
N SER A 198 -19.07 -0.23 -19.60
CA SER A 198 -19.96 0.65 -18.83
C SER A 198 -20.30 0.06 -17.45
N PHE A 199 -20.66 -1.23 -17.40
CA PHE A 199 -20.91 -1.93 -16.13
C PHE A 199 -19.68 -1.88 -15.23
N TYR A 200 -18.50 -2.22 -15.76
CA TYR A 200 -17.27 -2.23 -14.98
C TYR A 200 -16.91 -0.84 -14.46
N ASN A 201 -17.01 0.20 -15.30
CA ASN A 201 -16.69 1.56 -14.89
C ASN A 201 -17.66 2.06 -13.81
N ILE A 202 -18.97 1.86 -13.99
CA ILE A 202 -19.99 2.31 -13.04
C ILE A 202 -19.91 1.51 -11.73
N PHE A 203 -19.91 0.19 -11.80
CA PHE A 203 -19.98 -0.65 -10.62
C PHE A 203 -18.62 -0.76 -9.92
N VAL A 204 -17.57 -1.15 -10.63
CA VAL A 204 -16.26 -1.43 -10.03
C VAL A 204 -15.45 -0.15 -9.80
N GLN A 205 -15.34 0.72 -10.81
CA GLN A 205 -14.47 1.90 -10.69
C GLN A 205 -15.12 3.06 -9.92
N ILE A 206 -16.43 3.25 -10.03
CA ILE A 206 -17.14 4.35 -9.35
C ILE A 206 -17.76 3.86 -8.04
N PHE A 207 -18.77 2.98 -8.10
CA PHE A 207 -19.55 2.62 -6.91
C PHE A 207 -18.70 1.92 -5.84
N LEU A 208 -17.96 0.86 -6.20
CA LEU A 208 -17.12 0.14 -5.23
C LEU A 208 -15.99 1.01 -4.68
N LEU A 209 -15.38 1.89 -5.50
CA LEU A 209 -14.32 2.78 -4.99
C LEU A 209 -14.86 3.79 -3.99
N LEU A 210 -16.02 4.42 -4.28
CA LEU A 210 -16.67 5.33 -3.34
C LEU A 210 -17.03 4.62 -2.03
N LEU A 211 -17.60 3.42 -2.12
CA LEU A 211 -17.93 2.61 -0.95
C LEU A 211 -16.69 2.27 -0.12
N GLN A 212 -15.61 1.82 -0.78
CA GLN A 212 -14.32 1.53 -0.12
C GLN A 212 -13.76 2.77 0.56
N TYR A 213 -13.76 3.93 -0.12
CA TYR A 213 -13.26 5.19 0.42
C TYR A 213 -14.05 5.63 1.66
N ILE A 214 -15.38 5.53 1.64
CA ILE A 214 -16.24 5.84 2.78
C ILE A 214 -15.92 4.92 3.96
N ILE A 215 -15.85 3.60 3.72
CA ILE A 215 -15.52 2.62 4.76
C ILE A 215 -14.15 2.89 5.37
N MET A 216 -13.13 3.13 4.53
CA MET A 216 -11.77 3.42 4.99
C MET A 216 -11.72 4.71 5.81
N SER A 217 -12.44 5.75 5.39
CA SER A 217 -12.50 7.03 6.11
C SER A 217 -13.14 6.88 7.49
N ILE A 218 -14.29 6.19 7.57
CA ILE A 218 -14.96 5.89 8.84
C ILE A 218 -14.05 5.07 9.76
N CYS A 219 -13.41 4.02 9.23
CA CYS A 219 -12.50 3.17 10.00
C CYS A 219 -11.27 3.94 10.47
N ALA A 220 -10.68 4.80 9.63
CA ALA A 220 -9.54 5.62 10.00
C ALA A 220 -9.88 6.56 11.16
N VAL A 221 -11.04 7.22 11.11
CA VAL A 221 -11.54 8.06 12.22
C VAL A 221 -11.75 7.23 13.48
N ALA A 222 -12.41 6.07 13.39
CA ALA A 222 -12.64 5.18 14.53
C ALA A 222 -11.32 4.74 15.19
N ILE A 223 -10.31 4.36 14.39
CA ILE A 223 -8.99 3.98 14.88
C ILE A 223 -8.31 5.18 15.55
N ALA A 224 -8.34 6.36 14.93
CA ALA A 224 -7.72 7.56 15.48
C ALA A 224 -8.33 7.96 16.84
N VAL A 225 -9.67 7.93 16.95
CA VAL A 225 -10.39 8.21 18.20
C VAL A 225 -10.05 7.19 19.27
N GLY A 226 -10.11 5.89 18.96
CA GLY A 226 -9.82 4.84 19.94
C GLY A 226 -8.35 4.79 20.37
N MET A 227 -7.42 5.14 19.48
CA MET A 227 -6.00 5.32 19.84
C MET A 227 -5.82 6.50 20.81
N ARG A 228 -6.49 7.64 20.58
CA ARG A 228 -6.44 8.80 21.50
C ARG A 228 -7.01 8.47 22.87
N ALA A 229 -8.15 7.80 22.93
CA ALA A 229 -8.74 7.34 24.19
C ALA A 229 -7.79 6.41 24.96
N SER A 230 -7.16 5.47 24.24
CA SER A 230 -6.18 4.55 24.82
C SER A 230 -4.91 5.22 25.33
N MET A 231 -4.49 6.35 24.74
CA MET A 231 -3.34 7.14 25.21
C MET A 231 -3.67 7.92 26.49
N LYS A 232 -4.85 8.55 26.57
CA LYS A 232 -5.31 9.28 27.76
C LYS A 232 -5.40 8.37 28.99
N LEU A 233 -5.94 7.15 28.83
CA LEU A 233 -6.02 6.19 29.94
C LEU A 233 -4.63 5.79 30.45
N LYS A 234 -3.61 5.72 29.58
CA LYS A 234 -2.24 5.37 29.98
C LYS A 234 -1.56 6.49 30.76
N SER A 235 -1.77 7.77 30.41
CA SER A 235 -1.18 8.88 31.18
C SER A 235 -1.75 8.92 32.61
N THR A 236 -3.05 8.67 32.77
CA THR A 236 -3.70 8.66 34.09
C THR A 236 -3.27 7.46 34.93
N SER A 237 -3.18 6.25 34.36
CA SER A 237 -2.69 5.07 35.10
C SER A 237 -1.21 5.16 35.49
N THR A 238 -0.37 5.84 34.69
CA THR A 238 1.05 6.04 35.02
C THR A 238 1.22 7.06 36.15
N GLN A 239 0.37 8.10 36.21
CA GLN A 239 0.33 9.03 37.33
C GLN A 239 -0.16 8.37 38.63
N ALA A 240 -1.25 7.58 38.59
CA ALA A 240 -1.77 6.89 39.77
C ALA A 240 -0.75 5.89 40.36
N GLY A 241 -0.01 5.15 39.51
CA GLY A 241 1.00 4.20 39.96
C GLY A 241 2.24 4.83 40.62
N ASN A 242 2.59 6.07 40.25
CA ASN A 242 3.69 6.79 40.89
C ASN A 242 3.29 7.37 42.26
N VAL A 243 2.03 7.79 42.44
CA VAL A 243 1.50 8.27 43.73
C VAL A 243 1.41 7.12 44.75
N SER A 244 1.01 5.92 44.33
CA SER A 244 1.03 4.75 45.23
C SER A 244 2.44 4.31 45.63
N ARG A 245 3.46 4.59 44.81
CA ARG A 245 4.87 4.27 45.11
C ARG A 245 5.51 5.29 46.06
N SER A 246 5.12 6.56 46.02
CA SER A 246 5.60 7.56 47.00
C SER A 246 5.01 7.30 48.39
N ASN A 247 3.73 6.93 48.46
CA ASN A 247 3.07 6.66 49.75
C ASN A 247 3.60 5.40 50.46
N GLN A 248 4.21 4.46 49.72
CA GLN A 248 4.85 3.28 50.31
C GLN A 248 6.27 3.55 50.84
N PHE A 249 6.91 4.65 50.42
CA PHE A 249 8.23 5.06 50.91
C PHE A 249 8.14 5.96 52.17
N ASP A 250 7.03 6.68 52.35
CA ASP A 250 6.80 7.53 53.52
C ASP A 250 6.22 6.79 54.74
N SER A 251 5.56 5.63 54.57
CA SER A 251 5.05 4.84 55.70
C SER A 251 6.11 4.00 56.44
N GLN A 252 7.40 4.13 56.11
CA GLN A 252 8.48 3.43 56.81
C GLN A 252 9.39 4.34 57.65
N LYS A 253 9.01 5.63 57.84
CA LYS A 253 9.82 6.62 58.56
C LYS A 253 9.15 7.24 59.79
N SER A 254 8.17 6.58 60.39
CA SER A 254 7.58 7.03 61.66
C SER A 254 7.30 5.87 62.59
N GLU A 255 8.33 5.42 63.30
CA GLU A 255 8.24 4.80 64.63
C GLU A 255 9.67 4.64 65.16
N ASN A 256 10.17 5.66 65.87
CA ASN A 256 11.19 5.50 66.90
C ASN A 256 11.39 6.79 67.69
N THR A 257 10.53 7.02 68.67
CA THR A 257 10.87 7.81 69.86
C THR A 257 10.06 7.29 71.04
N GLY A 258 10.69 6.58 71.98
CA GLY A 258 10.06 6.25 73.27
C GLY A 258 10.54 4.98 73.97
N GLN A 259 11.59 5.13 74.79
CA GLN A 259 11.81 4.51 76.11
C GLN A 259 11.95 2.98 76.29
N VAL A 260 13.18 2.59 76.63
CA VAL A 260 13.65 1.73 77.75
C VAL A 260 12.65 0.80 78.42
N GLU A 261 12.86 -0.53 78.31
CA GLU A 261 13.07 -1.44 79.46
C GLU A 261 13.47 -2.87 79.05
N ASN A 262 14.15 -3.55 79.97
CA ASN A 262 14.72 -4.91 79.92
C ASN A 262 13.70 -6.02 79.57
N VAL A 263 14.20 -7.14 79.00
CA VAL A 263 14.01 -8.54 79.49
C VAL A 263 14.46 -9.56 78.42
N GLN A 264 15.15 -10.61 78.87
CA GLN A 264 15.52 -11.84 78.16
C GLN A 264 14.36 -12.48 77.38
N ASN A 265 14.60 -12.99 76.17
CA ASN A 265 14.61 -14.44 75.90
C ASN A 265 14.75 -14.82 74.42
N ASN A 266 15.56 -15.86 74.22
CA ASN A 266 15.52 -16.87 73.16
C ASN A 266 14.23 -16.94 72.32
N HIS A 267 14.35 -16.81 70.99
CA HIS A 267 13.68 -17.72 70.04
C HIS A 267 14.23 -17.65 68.60
N ARG A 268 14.78 -18.80 68.18
CA ARG A 268 14.87 -19.39 66.83
C ARG A 268 14.99 -18.45 65.60
N ASN A 269 16.21 -18.44 65.05
CA ASN A 269 16.49 -18.08 63.65
C ASN A 269 15.81 -19.07 62.68
N PHE A 270 14.67 -18.67 62.10
CA PHE A 270 14.13 -19.30 60.89
C PHE A 270 14.45 -18.40 59.69
N ARG A 271 15.56 -18.69 59.00
CA ARG A 271 15.91 -18.06 57.71
C ARG A 271 14.97 -18.62 56.63
N LEU A 272 13.99 -17.83 56.22
CA LEU A 272 13.32 -18.02 54.93
C LEU A 272 14.32 -17.69 53.81
N PRO A 273 14.50 -18.56 52.80
CA PRO A 273 15.33 -18.22 51.66
C PRO A 273 14.62 -17.15 50.83
N SER A 274 15.25 -15.97 50.69
CA SER A 274 14.83 -14.96 49.74
C SER A 274 15.06 -15.51 48.32
N ASN A 275 14.05 -16.15 47.76
CA ASN A 275 14.04 -16.52 46.36
C ASN A 275 13.85 -15.25 45.54
N LYS A 276 14.96 -14.55 45.22
CA LYS A 276 15.01 -13.54 44.16
C LYS A 276 14.91 -14.26 42.82
N GLU A 277 13.75 -14.84 42.54
CA GLU A 277 13.38 -15.17 41.18
C GLU A 277 13.17 -13.85 40.45
N SER A 278 14.07 -13.60 39.51
CA SER A 278 13.94 -12.57 38.50
C SER A 278 12.64 -12.78 37.75
N GLN A 279 11.56 -12.15 38.22
CA GLN A 279 10.38 -11.90 37.41
C GLN A 279 10.85 -11.10 36.20
N LYS A 280 11.10 -11.81 35.10
CA LYS A 280 11.12 -11.25 33.75
C LYS A 280 9.80 -10.50 33.59
N MET A 281 9.88 -9.19 33.81
CA MET A 281 8.80 -8.24 33.62
C MET A 281 8.22 -8.49 32.24
N SER A 282 7.08 -9.18 32.20
CA SER A 282 6.35 -9.43 30.98
C SER A 282 5.97 -8.06 30.44
N VAL A 283 6.65 -7.60 29.40
CA VAL A 283 6.27 -6.40 28.65
C VAL A 283 4.76 -6.48 28.44
N PRO A 284 3.98 -5.48 28.89
CA PRO A 284 2.53 -5.60 28.93
C PRO A 284 2.03 -5.91 27.52
N LYS A 285 1.33 -7.05 27.37
CA LYS A 285 0.81 -7.60 26.10
C LYS A 285 0.09 -6.54 25.23
N LYS A 286 -0.50 -5.53 25.88
CA LYS A 286 -1.15 -4.34 25.32
C LYS A 286 -0.23 -3.41 24.49
N SER A 287 1.09 -3.38 24.70
CA SER A 287 2.01 -2.51 23.94
C SER A 287 2.32 -3.05 22.54
N LYS A 288 2.41 -4.37 22.40
CA LYS A 288 2.62 -5.06 21.11
C LYS A 288 1.40 -4.94 20.19
N GLU A 289 0.20 -5.12 20.75
CA GLU A 289 -1.06 -4.94 20.00
C GLU A 289 -1.22 -3.51 19.49
N MET A 290 -0.82 -2.51 20.27
CA MET A 290 -0.84 -1.11 19.86
C MET A 290 0.10 -0.80 18.69
N GLN A 291 1.30 -1.40 18.65
CA GLN A 291 2.22 -1.24 17.50
C GLN A 291 1.60 -1.79 16.21
N VAL A 292 0.94 -2.94 16.32
CA VAL A 292 0.28 -3.63 15.20
C VAL A 292 -0.96 -2.87 14.69
N ILE A 293 -1.65 -2.15 15.56
CA ILE A 293 -2.73 -1.22 15.17
C ILE A 293 -2.13 0.01 14.50
N LYS A 294 -1.06 0.58 15.06
CA LYS A 294 -0.40 1.80 14.54
C LYS A 294 0.10 1.63 13.10
N GLN A 295 0.79 0.53 12.79
CA GLN A 295 1.28 0.27 11.43
C GLN A 295 0.13 0.22 10.41
N ALA A 296 -0.96 -0.48 10.75
CA ALA A 296 -2.07 -0.68 9.84
C ALA A 296 -2.92 0.59 9.70
N PHE A 297 -3.05 1.37 10.78
CA PHE A 297 -3.65 2.70 10.72
C PHE A 297 -2.91 3.60 9.73
N ILE A 298 -1.56 3.59 9.74
CA ILE A 298 -0.77 4.43 8.84
C ILE A 298 -0.92 3.99 7.38
N VAL A 299 -0.96 2.68 7.10
CA VAL A 299 -1.27 2.16 5.75
C VAL A 299 -2.65 2.64 5.27
N VAL A 300 -3.67 2.52 6.13
CA VAL A 300 -5.03 2.96 5.79
C VAL A 300 -5.10 4.47 5.58
N LEU A 301 -4.44 5.26 6.44
CA LEU A 301 -4.40 6.72 6.34
C LEU A 301 -3.70 7.17 5.05
N LEU A 302 -2.57 6.56 4.71
CA LEU A 302 -1.87 6.81 3.45
C LEU A 302 -2.79 6.52 2.26
N ASN A 303 -3.48 5.37 2.28
CA ASN A 303 -4.39 5.00 1.20
C ASN A 303 -5.55 6.00 1.06
N VAL A 304 -6.14 6.47 2.17
CA VAL A 304 -7.16 7.52 2.13
C VAL A 304 -6.61 8.77 1.46
N ILE A 305 -5.45 9.28 1.91
CA ILE A 305 -4.83 10.49 1.35
C ILE A 305 -4.56 10.34 -0.15
N CYS A 306 -3.98 9.22 -0.57
CA CYS A 306 -3.63 8.96 -1.97
C CYS A 306 -4.86 8.68 -2.86
N THR A 307 -5.97 8.22 -2.29
CA THR A 307 -7.22 7.97 -3.03
C THR A 307 -8.08 9.24 -3.12
N THR A 308 -7.94 10.20 -2.20
CA THR A 308 -8.73 11.43 -2.18
C THR A 308 -8.78 12.17 -3.52
N PRO A 309 -7.68 12.33 -4.30
CA PRO A 309 -7.73 13.01 -5.60
C PRO A 309 -8.57 12.27 -6.65
N ALA A 310 -8.74 10.95 -6.54
CA ALA A 310 -9.54 10.15 -7.46
C ALA A 310 -11.04 10.43 -7.31
N ILE A 311 -11.50 10.71 -6.09
CA ILE A 311 -12.92 10.91 -5.76
C ILE A 311 -13.54 12.08 -6.56
N PRO A 312 -13.00 13.31 -6.55
CA PRO A 312 -13.57 14.41 -7.34
C PRO A 312 -13.44 14.15 -8.84
N ALA A 313 -12.35 13.52 -9.31
CA ALA A 313 -12.17 13.17 -10.72
C ALA A 313 -13.27 12.20 -11.21
N LEU A 314 -13.65 11.23 -10.38
CA LEU A 314 -14.73 10.29 -10.69
C LEU A 314 -16.09 10.94 -10.64
N ILE A 315 -16.36 11.76 -9.62
CA ILE A 315 -17.62 12.51 -9.52
C ILE A 315 -17.78 13.42 -10.75
N TYR A 316 -16.71 14.10 -11.15
CA TYR A 316 -16.74 14.98 -12.32
C TYR A 316 -16.95 14.19 -13.62
N ASN A 317 -16.36 13.00 -13.76
CA ASN A 317 -16.61 12.12 -14.91
C ASN A 317 -18.08 11.69 -15.03
N VAL A 318 -18.77 11.51 -13.90
CA VAL A 318 -20.20 11.17 -13.87
C VAL A 318 -21.07 12.38 -14.22
N ILE A 319 -20.74 13.56 -13.70
CA ILE A 319 -21.53 14.79 -13.90
C ILE A 319 -21.35 15.34 -15.32
N GLU A 320 -20.13 15.30 -15.85
CA GLU A 320 -19.77 15.83 -17.15
C GLU A 320 -19.29 14.70 -18.07
N PRO A 321 -20.17 14.11 -18.90
CA PRO A 321 -19.81 13.04 -19.83
C PRO A 321 -18.72 13.44 -20.82
N LYS A 322 -18.52 14.75 -21.07
CA LYS A 322 -17.43 15.25 -21.91
C LYS A 322 -16.06 15.19 -21.23
N PHE A 323 -15.99 14.88 -19.94
CA PHE A 323 -14.75 14.63 -19.20
C PHE A 323 -14.23 13.20 -19.43
N GLN A 324 -14.02 12.85 -20.69
CA GLN A 324 -13.60 11.53 -21.13
C GLN A 324 -12.62 11.63 -22.31
N THR A 325 -11.98 10.51 -22.63
CA THR A 325 -11.06 10.42 -23.77
C THR A 325 -11.81 10.69 -25.08
N GLY A 326 -11.31 11.62 -25.93
CA GLY A 326 -11.91 11.94 -27.23
C GLY A 326 -12.94 13.08 -27.24
N PHE A 327 -13.29 13.63 -26.07
CA PHE A 327 -14.26 14.72 -25.93
C PHE A 327 -13.59 16.07 -25.60
N ASP A 328 -14.38 17.11 -25.35
CA ASP A 328 -13.93 18.50 -25.19
C ASP A 328 -12.90 18.71 -24.05
N TYR A 329 -12.98 17.91 -22.97
CA TYR A 329 -12.08 18.01 -21.81
C TYR A 329 -10.97 16.95 -21.80
N HIS A 330 -10.62 16.39 -22.97
CA HIS A 330 -9.63 15.32 -23.10
C HIS A 330 -8.27 15.62 -22.45
N ASN A 331 -7.70 16.80 -22.69
CA ASN A 331 -6.39 17.18 -22.17
C ASN A 331 -6.42 17.26 -20.64
N LEU A 332 -7.46 17.91 -20.09
CA LEU A 332 -7.66 18.01 -18.65
C LEU A 332 -7.86 16.63 -18.01
N PHE A 333 -8.64 15.75 -18.65
CA PHE A 333 -8.87 14.39 -18.20
C PHE A 333 -7.55 13.64 -18.02
N PHE A 334 -6.65 13.69 -19.01
CA PHE A 334 -5.37 13.01 -18.91
C PHE A 334 -4.45 13.59 -17.83
N VAL A 335 -4.44 14.92 -17.64
CA VAL A 335 -3.65 15.56 -16.57
C VAL A 335 -4.16 15.12 -15.19
N VAL A 336 -5.47 15.16 -14.98
CA VAL A 336 -6.10 14.77 -13.71
C VAL A 336 -5.88 13.29 -13.43
N ILE A 337 -6.14 12.41 -14.41
CA ILE A 337 -5.93 10.98 -14.25
C ILE A 337 -4.44 10.66 -14.05
N GLY A 338 -3.53 11.36 -14.73
CA GLY A 338 -2.10 11.22 -14.52
C GLY A 338 -1.70 11.53 -13.07
N PHE A 339 -2.24 12.61 -12.49
CA PHE A 339 -2.02 12.93 -11.09
C PHE A 339 -2.59 11.86 -10.14
N VAL A 340 -3.81 11.38 -10.40
CA VAL A 340 -4.41 10.27 -9.63
C VAL A 340 -3.52 9.03 -9.67
N ARG A 341 -3.02 8.63 -10.84
CA ARG A 341 -2.11 7.48 -10.99
C ARG A 341 -0.78 7.69 -10.26
N MET A 342 -0.29 8.92 -10.21
CA MET A 342 0.90 9.25 -9.43
C MET A 342 0.65 9.04 -7.93
N CYS A 343 -0.50 9.46 -7.41
CA CYS A 343 -0.89 9.22 -6.02
C CYS A 343 -1.06 7.71 -5.70
N GLU A 344 -1.66 6.94 -6.61
CA GLU A 344 -1.78 5.48 -6.49
C GLU A 344 -0.41 4.80 -6.47
N SER A 345 0.52 5.24 -7.32
CA SER A 345 1.90 4.72 -7.36
C SER A 345 2.66 5.08 -6.09
N ALA A 346 2.48 6.29 -5.57
CA ALA A 346 3.06 6.72 -4.31
C ALA A 346 2.53 5.87 -3.12
N ASN A 347 1.24 5.52 -3.11
CA ASN A 347 0.65 4.66 -2.09
C ASN A 347 1.36 3.30 -2.00
N ALA A 348 1.57 2.64 -3.15
CA ALA A 348 2.29 1.37 -3.22
C ALA A 348 3.79 1.51 -2.88
N PHE A 349 4.41 2.63 -3.24
CA PHE A 349 5.81 2.95 -2.93
C PHE A 349 6.06 3.09 -1.42
N PHE A 350 5.22 3.85 -0.72
CA PHE A 350 5.44 4.18 0.69
C PHE A 350 5.16 3.03 1.66
N ASN A 351 4.41 2.00 1.25
CA ASN A 351 4.11 0.82 2.07
C ASN A 351 5.38 0.16 2.64
N PHE A 352 6.45 0.05 1.85
CA PHE A 352 7.74 -0.49 2.32
C PHE A 352 8.32 0.29 3.50
N PHE A 353 8.35 1.62 3.43
CA PHE A 353 8.87 2.47 4.51
C PHE A 353 8.00 2.38 5.75
N ILE A 354 6.68 2.28 5.58
CA ILE A 354 5.76 2.05 6.70
C ILE A 354 6.09 0.74 7.40
N TYR A 355 6.30 -0.36 6.66
CA TYR A 355 6.66 -1.65 7.25
C TYR A 355 8.04 -1.60 7.93
N LEU A 356 9.02 -0.97 7.30
CA LEU A 356 10.37 -0.85 7.87
C LEU A 356 10.37 -0.06 9.18
N HIS A 357 9.57 1.00 9.28
CA HIS A 357 9.53 1.87 10.45
C HIS A 357 8.62 1.32 11.56
N PHE A 358 7.42 0.83 11.22
CA PHE A 358 6.37 0.50 12.20
C PHE A 358 6.20 -1.00 12.46
N ASN A 359 6.70 -1.88 11.60
CA ASN A 359 6.63 -3.33 11.80
C ASN A 359 7.96 -3.88 12.34
N THR A 360 8.04 -4.04 13.66
CA THR A 360 9.27 -4.52 14.32
C THR A 360 9.67 -5.93 13.88
N LYS A 361 8.72 -6.81 13.57
CA LYS A 361 8.99 -8.16 13.04
C LYS A 361 9.59 -8.04 11.64
N PHE A 362 8.96 -7.26 10.76
CA PHE A 362 9.46 -6.99 9.41
C PHE A 362 10.89 -6.46 9.42
N ARG A 363 11.18 -5.43 10.21
CA ARG A 363 12.52 -4.85 10.30
C ARG A 363 13.60 -5.87 10.70
N ARG A 364 13.30 -6.75 11.66
CA ARG A 364 14.25 -7.80 12.08
C ARG A 364 14.55 -8.77 10.93
N TYR A 365 13.52 -9.23 10.23
CA TYR A 365 13.70 -10.15 9.10
C TYR A 365 14.40 -9.48 7.91
N PHE A 366 14.10 -8.21 7.64
CA PHE A 366 14.79 -7.40 6.64
C PHE A 366 16.29 -7.31 6.94
N ILE A 367 16.64 -6.85 8.14
CA ILE A 367 18.04 -6.75 8.60
C ILE A 367 18.74 -8.11 8.50
N SER A 368 18.13 -9.18 9.03
CA SER A 368 18.74 -10.53 8.98
C SER A 368 18.95 -11.05 7.55
N THR A 369 18.07 -10.67 6.62
CA THR A 369 18.15 -11.12 5.22
C THR A 369 19.25 -10.40 4.46
N PHE A 370 19.46 -9.10 4.71
CA PHE A 370 20.36 -8.27 3.90
C PHE A 370 21.68 -7.91 4.60
N GLN A 371 21.80 -8.05 5.93
CA GLN A 371 23.08 -7.84 6.63
C GLN A 371 23.94 -9.10 6.75
N VAL A 372 23.35 -10.30 6.85
CA VAL A 372 24.13 -11.55 6.95
C VAL A 372 24.91 -11.86 5.67
N THR A 373 24.41 -11.43 4.51
CA THR A 373 25.11 -11.56 3.23
C THR A 373 26.43 -10.77 3.23
N ARG A 374 26.46 -9.60 3.89
CA ARG A 374 27.65 -8.75 4.01
C ARG A 374 28.72 -9.33 4.94
N CYS A 375 28.32 -10.10 5.96
CA CYS A 375 29.28 -10.81 6.82
C CYS A 375 29.87 -12.07 6.16
N LYS A 376 29.09 -12.79 5.33
CA LYS A 376 29.61 -13.96 4.61
C LYS A 376 30.61 -13.59 3.51
N GLU A 377 30.35 -12.49 2.80
CA GLU A 377 31.24 -12.00 1.73
C GLU A 377 32.60 -11.52 2.28
N ASN A 378 32.61 -10.84 3.44
CA ASN A 378 33.84 -10.47 4.14
C ASN A 378 34.58 -11.66 4.78
N SER A 379 33.90 -12.77 5.11
CA SER A 379 34.55 -13.98 5.62
C SER A 379 35.16 -14.86 4.52
N MET A 380 34.62 -14.81 3.29
CA MET A 380 35.20 -15.52 2.14
C MET A 380 36.37 -14.77 1.52
N GLY A 381 36.31 -13.43 1.41
CA GLY A 381 37.43 -12.61 0.91
C GLY A 381 38.64 -12.55 1.86
N ARG A 382 38.46 -12.88 3.15
CA ARG A 382 39.56 -12.93 4.13
C ARG A 382 40.23 -14.31 4.21
N ASN A 383 39.57 -15.37 3.73
CA ASN A 383 40.15 -16.73 3.67
C ASN A 383 40.96 -17.00 2.38
N SER A 384 40.82 -16.19 1.32
CA SER A 384 41.70 -16.29 0.15
C SER A 384 43.09 -15.69 0.42
N ASN A 385 43.18 -14.63 1.22
CA ASN A 385 44.47 -13.99 1.56
C ASN A 385 45.32 -14.74 2.58
N TYR A 386 44.81 -15.79 3.23
CA TYR A 386 45.61 -16.65 4.11
C TYR A 386 46.19 -17.86 3.38
N ARG A 387 45.68 -18.23 2.19
CA ARG A 387 46.20 -19.36 1.41
C ARG A 387 47.36 -19.00 0.47
N GLU A 388 47.57 -17.73 0.13
CA GLU A 388 48.74 -17.31 -0.67
C GLU A 388 49.98 -17.02 0.18
N THR A 389 49.84 -16.68 1.46
CA THR A 389 50.99 -16.41 2.34
C THR A 389 51.63 -17.66 2.94
N GLU A 390 50.92 -18.79 2.97
CA GLU A 390 51.46 -20.07 3.48
C GLU A 390 52.29 -20.86 2.44
N VAL A 391 52.23 -20.49 1.16
CA VAL A 391 52.98 -21.18 0.09
C VAL A 391 54.36 -20.54 -0.19
N VAL A 392 54.64 -19.34 0.32
CA VAL A 392 55.91 -18.61 0.05
C VAL A 392 56.98 -18.81 1.15
N LEU A 393 56.69 -19.55 2.22
CA LEU A 393 57.64 -19.83 3.32
C LEU A 393 58.21 -21.26 3.30
N SER A 394 58.12 -21.96 2.17
CA SER A 394 58.67 -23.32 1.99
C SER A 394 59.55 -23.47 0.75
N HIS A 395 60.39 -22.47 0.46
CA HIS A 395 61.55 -22.62 -0.40
C HIS A 395 62.73 -21.76 0.04
#